data_AF-A0A9D4SW59-F1
#
_entry.id   AF-A0A9D4SW59-F1
#
_cell.length_a   1.000
_cell.length_b   1.000
_cell.length_c   1.000
_cell.angle_alpha   90.00
_cell.angle_beta   90.00
_cell.angle_gamma   90.00
#
_symmetry.space_group_name_H-M   'P 1'
#
loop_
_entity.id
_entity.type
_entity.pdbx_description
1 polymer ?
#
loop_
_entity_poly.entity_id
_entity_poly.type
_entity_poly.pdbx_seq_one_letter_code
_entity_poly.pdbx_strand_id
1 'polypeptide(L)'
;MAEYLASIFGTEKDKVNCSFYFKIGACRHGDRCSRIHNKPTFSQTVLLQNLYHNPQNSAQTADGSHLANMTEEEMQEHFDNFFEDVFVELEDKYGEIEEMNVCDNLGDHLVGNVYVKFRREEDAEKAVADLNNRWFAGHPIYSELSPVTDFREACCRQYEMGLKAKTWRSTAATEECTRSGFCNFMHLKPISRELRRELYGRKRRRRRRNNYGGVSDKGPWIFGMLYVSTKELRLFEVDKRDAATLGPLIAKNVLPGTTVFSDEWAAYRCIPGLVNANGTPLNLDWHTVNHSVNFIDPATGVNTQRIESEWQKAKRRLVRNGNKTTPALMRSHLAWLWWRSVNARPNVKDKFRRLIEAIARRYPL
;
A
#
# COMPACT_ATOMS: atom_id res chain seq x y z
N MET A 1 -7.57 20.31 -43.64
CA MET A 1 -7.54 18.83 -43.53
C MET A 1 -6.94 18.36 -42.20
N ALA A 2 -5.78 18.90 -41.77
CA ALA A 2 -5.19 18.59 -40.46
C ALA A 2 -6.08 18.97 -39.25
N GLU A 3 -6.71 20.14 -39.25
CA GLU A 3 -7.64 20.55 -38.17
C GLU A 3 -8.89 19.66 -38.07
N TYR A 4 -9.42 19.21 -39.22
CA TYR A 4 -10.56 18.29 -39.26
C TYR A 4 -10.19 16.92 -38.70
N LEU A 5 -9.02 16.38 -39.05
CA LEU A 5 -8.52 15.11 -38.52
C LEU A 5 -8.20 15.20 -37.01
N ALA A 6 -7.62 16.31 -36.54
CA ALA A 6 -7.40 16.56 -35.12
C ALA A 6 -8.71 16.65 -34.32
N SER A 7 -9.81 17.12 -34.93
CA SER A 7 -11.13 17.16 -34.29
C SER A 7 -11.83 15.79 -34.17
N ILE A 8 -11.31 14.78 -34.88
CA ILE A 8 -11.88 13.43 -34.94
C ILE A 8 -11.07 12.49 -34.03
N PHE A 9 -9.74 12.55 -34.10
CA PHE A 9 -8.86 11.63 -33.39
C PHE A 9 -9.10 11.61 -31.88
N GLY A 10 -9.26 10.42 -31.31
CA GLY A 10 -9.54 10.24 -29.88
C GLY A 10 -10.96 10.64 -29.43
N THR A 11 -11.87 10.95 -30.37
CA THR A 11 -13.28 11.24 -30.09
C THR A 11 -14.18 10.10 -30.55
N GLU A 12 -15.47 10.12 -30.16
CA GLU A 12 -16.45 9.12 -30.63
C GLU A 12 -16.72 9.19 -32.14
N LYS A 13 -16.31 10.28 -32.80
CA LYS A 13 -16.39 10.44 -34.26
C LYS A 13 -15.32 9.60 -34.97
N ASP A 14 -14.25 9.24 -34.27
CA ASP A 14 -13.27 8.27 -34.77
C ASP A 14 -13.88 6.87 -34.72
N LYS A 15 -14.25 6.37 -35.89
CA LYS A 15 -14.84 5.03 -36.03
C LYS A 15 -13.78 3.93 -36.10
N VAL A 16 -12.51 4.28 -36.27
CA VAL A 16 -11.38 3.35 -36.41
C VAL A 16 -10.75 3.08 -35.04
N ASN A 17 -10.42 4.14 -34.30
CA ASN A 17 -9.77 4.02 -33.00
C ASN A 17 -10.77 3.96 -31.86
N CYS A 18 -10.46 3.20 -30.83
CA CYS A 18 -11.31 3.12 -29.64
C CYS A 18 -11.14 4.39 -28.79
N SER A 19 -12.15 5.27 -28.81
CA SER A 19 -12.17 6.48 -27.99
C SER A 19 -12.03 6.19 -26.49
N PHE A 20 -12.60 5.09 -25.99
CA PHE A 20 -12.48 4.71 -24.58
C PHE A 20 -11.07 4.26 -24.22
N TYR A 21 -10.43 3.40 -25.02
CA TYR A 21 -9.05 3.02 -24.75
C TYR A 21 -8.12 4.24 -24.81
N PHE A 22 -8.29 5.12 -25.80
CA PHE A 22 -7.47 6.31 -25.92
C PHE A 22 -7.61 7.27 -24.70
N LYS A 23 -8.85 7.54 -24.26
CA LYS A 23 -9.09 8.50 -23.16
C LYS A 23 -8.89 7.91 -21.78
N ILE A 24 -9.24 6.64 -21.60
CA ILE A 24 -9.35 5.99 -20.28
C ILE A 24 -8.19 5.02 -20.05
N GLY A 25 -7.49 4.58 -21.10
CA GLY A 25 -6.47 3.54 -21.02
C GLY A 25 -7.03 2.13 -20.84
N ALA A 26 -8.36 1.98 -20.82
CA ALA A 26 -9.05 0.71 -20.65
C ALA A 26 -10.35 0.68 -21.48
N CYS A 27 -10.74 -0.53 -21.89
CA CYS A 27 -11.98 -0.75 -22.65
C CYS A 27 -12.70 -1.99 -22.12
N ARG A 28 -14.02 -1.89 -21.91
CA ARG A 28 -14.86 -3.01 -21.47
C ARG A 28 -14.83 -4.24 -22.38
N HIS A 29 -14.45 -4.07 -23.65
CA HIS A 29 -14.37 -5.17 -24.60
C HIS A 29 -12.99 -5.83 -24.63
N GLY A 30 -11.98 -5.23 -23.98
CA GLY A 30 -10.59 -5.72 -24.01
C GLY A 30 -10.10 -5.98 -25.43
N ASP A 31 -9.45 -7.11 -25.65
CA ASP A 31 -8.93 -7.52 -26.97
C ASP A 31 -10.03 -7.90 -27.97
N ARG A 32 -11.28 -8.06 -27.52
CA ARG A 32 -12.45 -8.31 -28.39
C ARG A 32 -13.09 -7.02 -28.91
N CYS A 33 -12.47 -5.86 -28.66
CA CYS A 33 -12.96 -4.58 -29.18
C CYS A 33 -12.91 -4.58 -30.71
N SER A 34 -13.98 -4.11 -31.36
CA SER A 34 -14.02 -3.94 -32.82
C SER A 34 -13.25 -2.72 -33.32
N ARG A 35 -12.78 -1.86 -32.41
CA ARG A 35 -11.98 -0.66 -32.70
C ARG A 35 -10.56 -0.86 -32.21
N ILE A 36 -9.62 -0.16 -32.82
CA ILE A 36 -8.18 -0.33 -32.56
C ILE A 36 -7.79 0.27 -31.20
N HIS A 37 -7.02 -0.49 -30.42
CA HIS A 37 -6.35 -0.06 -29.19
C HIS A 37 -4.87 0.24 -29.49
N ASN A 38 -4.54 1.51 -29.73
CA ASN A 38 -3.15 1.91 -29.99
C ASN A 38 -2.37 2.00 -28.67
N LYS A 39 -1.70 0.91 -28.30
CA LYS A 39 -0.81 0.90 -27.13
C LYS A 39 0.39 1.83 -27.39
N PRO A 40 0.66 2.81 -26.52
CA PRO A 40 1.78 3.71 -26.72
C PRO A 40 3.12 2.99 -26.53
N THR A 41 4.12 3.35 -27.34
CA THR A 41 5.50 2.87 -27.16
C THR A 41 6.29 3.71 -26.16
N PHE A 42 5.84 4.95 -25.90
CA PHE A 42 6.34 5.86 -24.87
C PHE A 42 5.14 6.58 -24.25
N SER A 43 5.15 6.77 -22.94
CA SER A 43 4.13 7.53 -22.21
C SER A 43 4.67 7.95 -20.86
N GLN A 44 4.17 9.06 -20.33
CA GLN A 44 4.39 9.43 -18.93
C GLN A 44 3.54 8.60 -17.97
N THR A 45 2.46 7.99 -18.46
CA THR A 45 1.44 7.34 -17.63
C THR A 45 1.57 5.83 -17.72
N VAL A 46 1.63 5.20 -16.56
CA VAL A 46 1.58 3.74 -16.38
C VAL A 46 0.23 3.34 -15.81
N LEU A 47 -0.31 2.24 -16.31
CA LEU A 47 -1.46 1.54 -15.73
C LEU A 47 -0.97 0.29 -15.00
N LEU A 48 -1.37 0.14 -13.74
CA LEU A 48 -1.27 -1.10 -12.96
C LEU A 48 -2.68 -1.68 -12.85
N GLN A 49 -2.93 -2.77 -13.58
CA GLN A 49 -4.28 -3.34 -13.71
C GLN A 49 -4.67 -4.09 -12.43
N ASN A 50 -5.89 -3.83 -11.94
CA ASN A 50 -6.48 -4.51 -10.78
C ASN A 50 -5.54 -4.62 -9.55
N LEU A 51 -4.73 -3.58 -9.30
CA LEU A 51 -3.77 -3.60 -8.19
C LEU A 51 -4.46 -3.36 -6.84
N TYR A 52 -5.45 -2.45 -6.81
CA TYR A 52 -6.19 -2.14 -5.60
C TYR A 52 -7.36 -3.09 -5.39
N HIS A 53 -7.31 -3.86 -4.31
CA HIS A 53 -8.40 -4.74 -3.91
C HIS A 53 -9.21 -4.08 -2.79
N ASN A 54 -10.41 -3.59 -3.14
CA ASN A 54 -11.29 -2.98 -2.15
C ASN A 54 -11.90 -4.07 -1.23
N PRO A 55 -11.66 -4.03 0.10
CA PRO A 55 -12.19 -5.02 1.04
C PRO A 55 -13.72 -5.18 0.99
N GLN A 56 -14.46 -4.13 0.62
CA GLN A 56 -15.92 -4.18 0.49
C GLN A 56 -16.37 -5.02 -0.71
N ASN A 57 -15.59 -5.03 -1.79
CA ASN A 57 -15.92 -5.78 -3.00
C ASN A 57 -15.59 -7.26 -2.82
N SER A 58 -14.51 -7.58 -2.09
CA SER A 58 -14.09 -8.95 -1.81
C SER A 58 -15.08 -9.72 -0.90
N ALA A 59 -15.83 -9.02 -0.04
CA ALA A 59 -16.79 -9.62 0.90
C ALA A 59 -18.06 -10.20 0.25
N GLN A 60 -18.28 -9.98 -1.05
CA GLN A 60 -19.41 -10.55 -1.80
C GLN A 60 -19.16 -11.97 -2.33
N THR A 61 -17.99 -12.56 -2.03
CA THR A 61 -17.69 -13.97 -2.32
C THR A 61 -17.87 -14.83 -1.06
N ALA A 62 -18.78 -15.82 -1.17
CA ALA A 62 -19.24 -16.93 -0.28
C ALA A 62 -19.01 -16.95 1.26
N ASP A 63 -17.95 -16.37 1.84
CA ASP A 63 -17.58 -16.50 3.27
C ASP A 63 -17.67 -15.17 4.06
N GLY A 64 -18.50 -14.24 3.57
CA GLY A 64 -18.50 -12.81 3.94
C GLY A 64 -19.04 -12.38 5.30
N SER A 65 -18.97 -13.18 6.37
CA SER A 65 -19.55 -12.78 7.67
C SER A 65 -18.65 -11.87 8.54
N HIS A 66 -17.35 -11.80 8.26
CA HIS A 66 -16.39 -11.03 9.08
C HIS A 66 -15.88 -9.70 8.49
N LEU A 67 -16.08 -9.45 7.19
CA LEU A 67 -15.62 -8.22 6.51
C LEU A 67 -16.67 -7.11 6.44
N ALA A 68 -17.94 -7.42 6.75
CA ALA A 68 -19.06 -6.47 6.69
C ALA A 68 -19.06 -5.38 7.80
N ASN A 69 -18.09 -5.41 8.74
CA ASN A 69 -18.10 -4.59 9.95
C ASN A 69 -16.99 -3.51 10.01
N MET A 70 -16.27 -3.23 8.92
CA MET A 70 -15.28 -2.15 8.91
C MET A 70 -15.98 -0.78 8.85
N THR A 71 -15.57 0.16 9.71
CA THR A 71 -16.13 1.53 9.68
C THR A 71 -15.61 2.30 8.47
N GLU A 72 -16.29 3.39 8.07
CA GLU A 72 -15.84 4.25 6.98
C GLU A 72 -14.43 4.80 7.22
N GLU A 73 -14.09 5.11 8.48
CA GLU A 73 -12.76 5.57 8.87
C GLU A 73 -11.70 4.47 8.69
N GLU A 74 -12.01 3.23 9.07
CA GLU A 74 -11.09 2.09 8.88
C GLU A 74 -10.85 1.79 7.40
N MET A 75 -11.88 1.96 6.57
CA MET A 75 -11.77 1.79 5.11
C MET A 75 -10.97 2.91 4.46
N GLN A 76 -11.20 4.16 4.86
CA GLN A 76 -10.38 5.29 4.40
C GLN A 76 -8.92 5.10 4.84
N GLU A 77 -8.70 4.65 6.07
CA GLU A 77 -7.37 4.35 6.60
C GLU A 77 -6.67 3.26 5.77
N HIS A 78 -7.37 2.17 5.46
CA HIS A 78 -6.85 1.11 4.60
C HIS A 78 -6.46 1.63 3.21
N PHE A 79 -7.32 2.44 2.60
CA PHE A 79 -7.06 3.02 1.29
C PHE A 79 -5.88 3.99 1.29
N ASP A 80 -5.81 4.88 2.28
CA ASP A 80 -4.69 5.82 2.43
C ASP A 80 -3.35 5.09 2.55
N ASN A 81 -3.30 3.96 3.26
CA ASN A 81 -2.08 3.16 3.39
C ASN A 81 -1.66 2.55 2.06
N PHE A 82 -2.61 1.92 1.38
CA PHE A 82 -2.36 1.36 0.05
C PHE A 82 -1.80 2.43 -0.90
N PHE A 83 -2.44 3.61 -0.92
CA PHE A 83 -2.02 4.71 -1.78
C PHE A 83 -0.62 5.20 -1.40
N GLU A 84 -0.32 5.38 -0.12
CA GLU A 84 1.00 5.81 0.33
C GLU A 84 2.09 4.80 -0.02
N ASP A 85 1.85 3.51 0.22
CA ASP A 85 2.83 2.45 -0.04
C ASP A 85 3.19 2.38 -1.53
N VAL A 86 2.18 2.37 -2.40
CA VAL A 86 2.40 2.38 -3.85
C VAL A 86 3.10 3.67 -4.27
N PHE A 87 2.65 4.83 -3.79
CA PHE A 87 3.22 6.11 -4.19
C PHE A 87 4.70 6.23 -3.82
N VAL A 88 5.07 5.89 -2.58
CA VAL A 88 6.45 6.00 -2.09
C VAL A 88 7.35 5.00 -2.78
N GLU A 89 6.93 3.74 -2.92
CA GLU A 89 7.71 2.70 -3.60
C GLU A 89 8.02 3.08 -5.06
N LEU A 90 7.00 3.53 -5.80
CA LEU A 90 7.18 3.92 -7.19
C LEU A 90 8.04 5.18 -7.32
N GLU A 91 7.84 6.16 -6.44
CA GLU A 91 8.57 7.42 -6.49
C GLU A 91 10.05 7.27 -6.13
N ASP A 92 10.36 6.43 -5.14
CA ASP A 92 11.74 6.21 -4.70
C ASP A 92 12.52 5.31 -5.68
N LYS A 93 11.87 4.33 -6.34
CA LYS A 93 12.53 3.37 -7.24
C LYS A 93 12.65 3.85 -8.69
N TYR A 94 11.64 4.58 -9.19
CA TYR A 94 11.55 4.92 -10.61
C TYR A 94 11.73 6.41 -10.87
N GLY A 95 10.95 7.28 -10.23
CA GLY A 95 11.08 8.73 -10.46
C GLY A 95 9.94 9.58 -9.92
N GLU A 96 10.05 10.90 -10.09
CA GLU A 96 9.05 11.86 -9.56
C GLU A 96 7.66 11.59 -10.14
N ILE A 97 6.67 11.36 -9.26
CA ILE A 97 5.27 11.18 -9.64
C ILE A 97 4.59 12.56 -9.72
N GLU A 98 3.97 12.86 -10.86
CA GLU A 98 3.15 14.05 -11.05
C GLU A 98 1.75 13.85 -10.46
N GLU A 99 1.14 12.69 -10.74
CA GLU A 99 -0.22 12.35 -10.31
C GLU A 99 -0.39 10.83 -10.21
N MET A 100 -1.08 10.35 -9.17
CA MET A 100 -1.47 8.95 -9.02
C MET A 100 -2.95 8.85 -8.66
N ASN A 101 -3.67 7.97 -9.34
CA ASN A 101 -5.13 7.83 -9.26
C ASN A 101 -5.53 6.36 -9.16
N VAL A 102 -6.51 6.05 -8.31
CA VAL A 102 -7.00 4.68 -8.08
C VAL A 102 -8.50 4.60 -8.39
N CYS A 103 -8.89 3.62 -9.21
CA CYS A 103 -10.28 3.39 -9.59
C CYS A 103 -11.03 2.53 -8.57
N ASP A 104 -12.18 3.03 -8.11
CA ASP A 104 -13.17 2.36 -7.27
C ASP A 104 -14.35 1.84 -8.12
N ASN A 105 -14.14 1.65 -9.42
CA ASN A 105 -15.12 1.08 -10.33
C ASN A 105 -15.45 -0.36 -9.92
N LEU A 106 -16.66 -0.82 -10.27
CA LEU A 106 -17.06 -2.23 -10.10
C LEU A 106 -16.90 -3.06 -11.38
N GLY A 107 -16.78 -2.40 -12.54
CA GLY A 107 -16.65 -3.10 -13.82
C GLY A 107 -15.23 -3.62 -14.04
N ASP A 108 -15.12 -4.85 -14.56
CA ASP A 108 -13.89 -5.63 -14.71
C ASP A 108 -12.74 -4.91 -15.43
N HIS A 109 -13.07 -3.99 -16.33
CA HIS A 109 -12.08 -3.23 -17.12
C HIS A 109 -11.47 -2.04 -16.37
N LEU A 110 -12.04 -1.63 -15.23
CA LEU A 110 -11.58 -0.47 -14.44
C LEU A 110 -11.41 -0.78 -12.95
N VAL A 111 -12.00 -1.85 -12.44
CA VAL A 111 -11.93 -2.22 -11.02
C VAL A 111 -10.47 -2.32 -10.57
N GLY A 112 -10.14 -1.60 -9.50
CA GLY A 112 -8.82 -1.66 -8.88
C GLY A 112 -7.66 -1.08 -9.69
N ASN A 113 -7.91 -0.50 -10.87
CA ASN A 113 -6.85 0.07 -11.71
C ASN A 113 -6.16 1.25 -11.02
N VAL A 114 -4.84 1.24 -11.03
CA VAL A 114 -4.01 2.34 -10.54
C VAL A 114 -3.27 2.97 -11.70
N TYR A 115 -3.48 4.27 -11.90
CA TYR A 115 -2.80 5.06 -12.90
C TYR A 115 -1.74 5.92 -12.24
N VAL A 116 -0.53 5.89 -12.77
CA VAL A 116 0.64 6.61 -12.24
C VAL A 116 1.24 7.43 -13.37
N LYS A 117 1.14 8.75 -13.27
CA LYS A 117 1.78 9.67 -14.21
C LYS A 117 3.10 10.15 -13.64
N PHE A 118 4.19 9.70 -14.23
CA PHE A 118 5.54 10.14 -13.92
C PHE A 118 5.84 11.48 -14.61
N ARG A 119 6.84 12.19 -14.09
CA ARG A 119 7.33 13.42 -14.71
C ARG A 119 8.05 13.15 -16.04
N ARG A 120 8.73 12.01 -16.17
CA ARG A 120 9.52 11.61 -17.33
C ARG A 120 9.00 10.30 -17.90
N GLU A 121 9.04 10.17 -19.22
CA GLU A 121 8.63 8.95 -19.94
C GLU A 121 9.58 7.78 -19.66
N GLU A 122 10.88 8.07 -19.51
CA GLU A 122 11.91 7.08 -19.15
C GLU A 122 11.62 6.39 -17.80
N ASP A 123 11.12 7.14 -16.81
CA ASP A 123 10.77 6.61 -15.49
C ASP A 123 9.58 5.65 -15.59
N ALA A 124 8.61 5.96 -16.46
CA ALA A 124 7.45 5.12 -16.73
C ALA A 124 7.82 3.82 -17.45
N GLU A 125 8.69 3.87 -18.46
CA GLU A 125 9.21 2.68 -19.16
C GLU A 125 9.97 1.77 -18.21
N LYS A 126 10.86 2.34 -17.39
CA LYS A 126 11.59 1.59 -16.35
C LYS A 126 10.64 0.95 -15.34
N ALA A 127 9.59 1.67 -14.93
CA ALA A 127 8.58 1.14 -14.02
C ALA A 127 7.84 -0.06 -14.63
N VAL A 128 7.38 0.03 -15.89
CA VAL A 128 6.69 -1.08 -16.57
C VAL A 128 7.58 -2.31 -16.70
N ALA A 129 8.86 -2.13 -17.09
CA ALA A 129 9.79 -3.23 -17.28
C ALA A 129 10.06 -3.99 -15.97
N ASP A 130 10.19 -3.28 -14.85
CA ASP A 130 10.45 -3.90 -13.54
C ASP A 130 9.18 -4.45 -12.89
N LEU A 131 8.07 -3.69 -12.91
CA LEU A 131 6.84 -4.05 -12.19
C LEU A 131 6.17 -5.33 -12.73
N ASN A 132 6.27 -5.63 -14.02
CA ASN A 132 5.74 -6.88 -14.59
C ASN A 132 6.45 -8.14 -14.06
N ASN A 133 7.61 -7.97 -13.41
CA ASN A 133 8.33 -9.07 -12.76
C ASN A 133 8.12 -9.05 -11.23
N ARG A 134 7.18 -8.25 -10.72
CA ARG A 134 6.92 -8.08 -9.29
C ARG A 134 5.51 -8.51 -8.91
N TRP A 135 5.32 -8.72 -7.61
CA TRP A 135 4.06 -9.17 -7.01
C TRP A 135 3.60 -8.15 -5.97
N PHE A 136 2.29 -8.00 -5.76
CA PHE A 136 1.70 -7.15 -4.73
C PHE A 136 0.55 -7.89 -4.06
N ALA A 137 0.52 -7.93 -2.72
CA ALA A 137 -0.52 -8.62 -1.95
C ALA A 137 -0.80 -10.07 -2.42
N GLY A 138 0.23 -10.77 -2.91
CA GLY A 138 0.13 -12.16 -3.37
C GLY A 138 -0.38 -12.36 -4.79
N HIS A 139 -0.49 -11.28 -5.56
CA HIS A 139 -0.89 -11.31 -6.97
C HIS A 139 0.23 -10.73 -7.85
N PRO A 140 0.46 -11.25 -9.06
CA PRO A 140 1.41 -10.64 -9.98
C PRO A 140 0.92 -9.25 -10.39
N ILE A 141 1.84 -8.30 -10.52
CA ILE A 141 1.51 -6.95 -10.96
C ILE A 141 1.50 -6.94 -12.49
N TYR A 142 0.37 -6.55 -13.07
CA TYR A 142 0.26 -6.32 -14.52
C TYR A 142 0.41 -4.83 -14.78
N SER A 143 1.51 -4.46 -15.43
CA SER A 143 1.86 -3.07 -15.72
C SER A 143 1.98 -2.83 -17.22
N GLU A 144 1.38 -1.75 -17.72
CA GLU A 144 1.56 -1.32 -19.11
C GLU A 144 1.60 0.20 -19.24
N LEU A 145 2.20 0.69 -20.32
CA LEU A 145 2.10 2.11 -20.68
C LEU A 145 0.66 2.43 -21.06
N SER A 146 0.15 3.52 -20.50
CA SER A 146 -1.21 3.98 -20.71
C SER A 146 -1.24 5.21 -21.63
N PRO A 147 -2.19 5.30 -22.58
CA PRO A 147 -2.34 6.47 -23.44
C PRO A 147 -2.93 7.70 -22.71
N VAL A 148 -3.35 7.55 -21.44
CA VAL A 148 -4.02 8.60 -20.68
C VAL A 148 -3.06 9.75 -20.38
N THR A 149 -3.38 10.95 -20.85
CA THR A 149 -2.58 12.17 -20.62
C THR A 149 -3.27 13.17 -19.69
N ASP A 150 -4.61 13.21 -19.70
CA ASP A 150 -5.45 14.09 -18.88
C ASP A 150 -6.56 13.28 -18.19
N PHE A 151 -6.44 13.11 -16.87
CA PHE A 151 -7.42 12.37 -16.08
C PHE A 151 -8.79 13.07 -16.00
N ARG A 152 -8.87 14.39 -16.23
CA ARG A 152 -10.15 15.12 -16.13
C ARG A 152 -11.15 14.65 -17.18
N GLU A 153 -10.67 14.30 -18.37
CA GLU A 153 -11.48 13.76 -19.46
C GLU A 153 -11.79 12.27 -19.27
N ALA A 154 -11.03 11.59 -18.42
CA ALA A 154 -11.22 10.18 -18.11
C ALA A 154 -12.18 9.92 -16.93
N CYS A 155 -12.33 10.91 -16.04
CA CYS A 155 -13.13 10.81 -14.83
C CYS A 155 -14.64 10.89 -15.09
N CYS A 156 -15.40 10.12 -14.31
CA CYS A 156 -16.85 10.21 -14.29
C CYS A 156 -17.30 11.48 -13.56
N ARG A 157 -17.85 12.44 -14.29
CA ARG A 157 -18.34 13.72 -13.72
C ARG A 157 -19.45 13.52 -12.67
N GLN A 158 -20.37 12.58 -12.89
CA GLN A 158 -21.44 12.30 -11.92
C GLN A 158 -20.89 11.76 -10.60
N TYR A 159 -19.94 10.82 -10.66
CA TYR A 159 -19.28 10.28 -9.48
C TYR A 159 -18.48 11.37 -8.73
N GLU A 160 -17.71 12.18 -9.47
CA GLU A 160 -16.97 13.30 -8.90
C GLU A 160 -17.88 14.32 -8.19
N MET A 161 -19.01 14.67 -8.81
CA MET A 161 -20.01 15.57 -8.22
C MET A 161 -20.64 14.97 -6.96
N GLY A 162 -21.00 13.68 -6.98
CA GLY A 162 -21.53 12.98 -5.81
C GLY A 162 -20.55 12.99 -4.63
N LEU A 163 -19.25 12.74 -4.88
CA LEU A 163 -18.23 12.83 -3.83
C LEU A 163 -18.12 14.25 -3.24
N LYS A 164 -18.08 15.28 -4.10
CA LYS A 164 -18.00 16.68 -3.65
C LYS A 164 -19.20 17.06 -2.79
N ALA A 165 -20.38 16.59 -3.15
CA ALA A 165 -21.59 16.86 -2.38
C ALA A 165 -21.64 16.14 -1.04
N LYS A 166 -21.08 14.92 -0.92
CA LYS A 166 -20.90 14.24 0.39
C LYS A 166 -19.98 15.02 1.34
N THR A 167 -19.00 15.76 0.81
CA THR A 167 -18.06 16.56 1.63
C THR A 167 -18.59 17.93 2.04
N TRP A 168 -19.58 18.48 1.34
CA TRP A 168 -20.22 19.75 1.67
C TRP A 168 -21.55 19.49 2.39
N ARG A 169 -21.94 20.32 3.36
CA ARG A 169 -23.30 20.30 3.95
C ARG A 169 -24.32 20.81 2.91
N SER A 170 -24.47 20.08 1.81
CA SER A 170 -25.33 20.36 0.68
C SER A 170 -26.62 19.57 0.86
N THR A 171 -27.75 20.27 0.96
CA THR A 171 -29.10 19.68 0.98
C THR A 171 -29.60 19.27 -0.41
N ALA A 172 -28.81 19.49 -1.46
CA ALA A 172 -29.13 19.00 -2.79
C ALA A 172 -28.83 17.51 -2.89
N ALA A 173 -29.88 16.69 -3.02
CA ALA A 173 -29.78 15.29 -3.40
C ALA A 173 -28.95 15.21 -4.69
N THR A 174 -27.73 14.75 -4.57
CA THR A 174 -26.80 14.60 -5.69
C THR A 174 -26.64 13.11 -5.90
N GLU A 175 -27.23 12.66 -7.00
CA GLU A 175 -27.27 11.25 -7.35
C GLU A 175 -25.84 10.72 -7.55
N GLU A 176 -25.51 9.64 -6.84
CA GLU A 176 -24.34 8.83 -7.15
C GLU A 176 -24.38 8.38 -8.61
N CYS A 177 -23.22 8.04 -9.19
CA CYS A 177 -23.21 7.59 -10.59
C CYS A 177 -24.13 6.36 -10.77
N THR A 178 -25.24 6.57 -11.48
CA THR A 178 -26.31 5.57 -11.67
C THR A 178 -25.89 4.39 -12.56
N ARG A 179 -24.72 4.49 -13.23
CA ARG A 179 -24.20 3.46 -14.11
C ARG A 179 -23.52 2.31 -13.36
N SER A 180 -23.12 2.51 -12.10
CA SER A 180 -22.48 1.49 -11.26
C SER A 180 -21.36 0.73 -12.04
N GLY A 181 -21.38 -0.61 -12.06
CA GLY A 181 -20.42 -1.46 -12.80
C GLY A 181 -20.42 -1.30 -14.32
N PHE A 182 -21.40 -0.63 -14.91
CA PHE A 182 -21.47 -0.35 -16.35
C PHE A 182 -20.85 1.00 -16.72
N CYS A 183 -20.30 1.75 -15.76
CA CYS A 183 -19.63 3.01 -16.05
C CYS A 183 -18.26 2.77 -16.72
N ASN A 184 -18.04 3.37 -17.89
CA ASN A 184 -16.78 3.30 -18.62
C ASN A 184 -15.82 4.47 -18.31
N PHE A 185 -16.14 5.28 -17.30
CA PHE A 185 -15.31 6.41 -16.86
C PHE A 185 -14.77 6.12 -15.47
N MET A 186 -13.60 6.69 -15.15
CA MET A 186 -12.91 6.43 -13.89
C MET A 186 -13.72 6.96 -12.70
N HIS A 187 -14.00 6.09 -11.73
CA HIS A 187 -14.52 6.45 -10.41
C HIS A 187 -13.33 6.57 -9.47
N LEU A 188 -12.73 7.75 -9.37
CA LEU A 188 -11.50 7.91 -8.59
C LEU A 188 -11.77 7.93 -7.09
N LYS A 189 -11.14 6.99 -6.36
CA LYS A 189 -11.24 6.94 -4.91
C LYS A 189 -10.40 8.07 -4.29
N PRO A 190 -10.98 8.96 -3.46
CA PRO A 190 -10.25 10.09 -2.90
C PRO A 190 -9.37 9.66 -1.72
N ILE A 191 -8.13 10.13 -1.71
CA ILE A 191 -7.25 10.05 -0.52
C ILE A 191 -7.65 11.11 0.51
N SER A 192 -7.29 10.89 1.78
CA SER A 192 -7.53 11.90 2.81
C SER A 192 -6.80 13.22 2.50
N ARG A 193 -7.39 14.32 2.98
CA ARG A 193 -6.82 15.67 2.81
C ARG A 193 -5.44 15.81 3.46
N GLU A 194 -5.19 15.05 4.54
CA GLU A 194 -3.90 14.99 5.21
C GLU A 194 -2.86 14.33 4.31
N LEU A 195 -3.14 13.09 3.85
CA LEU A 195 -2.22 12.35 2.99
C LEU A 195 -1.91 13.12 1.69
N ARG A 196 -2.92 13.75 1.08
CA ARG A 196 -2.72 14.59 -0.12
C ARG A 196 -1.74 15.73 0.14
N ARG A 197 -1.80 16.37 1.31
CA ARG A 197 -0.89 17.46 1.68
C ARG A 197 0.53 16.94 1.91
N GLU A 198 0.68 15.73 2.40
CA GLU A 198 1.98 15.11 2.68
C GLU A 198 2.69 14.68 1.41
N LEU A 199 1.99 14.00 0.50
CA LEU A 199 2.56 13.48 -0.74
C LEU A 199 2.80 14.59 -1.77
N TYR A 200 1.84 15.48 -1.98
CA TYR A 200 1.90 16.51 -3.03
C TYR A 200 2.26 17.92 -2.52
N GLY A 201 2.47 18.11 -1.22
CA GLY A 201 2.68 19.43 -0.63
C GLY A 201 4.03 20.08 -0.97
N ARG A 202 4.03 21.41 -1.15
CA ARG A 202 5.24 22.23 -1.44
C ARG A 202 6.40 22.02 -0.45
N LYS A 203 6.13 21.66 0.80
CA LYS A 203 7.17 21.39 1.82
C LYS A 203 8.01 20.14 1.51
N ARG A 204 7.44 19.10 0.86
CA ARG A 204 8.18 17.91 0.39
C ARG A 204 9.15 18.28 -0.72
N ARG A 205 8.70 19.05 -1.73
CA ARG A 205 9.55 19.58 -2.82
C ARG A 205 10.75 20.39 -2.31
N ARG A 206 10.56 21.20 -1.26
CA ARG A 206 11.64 22.02 -0.66
C ARG A 206 12.62 21.20 0.19
N ARG A 207 12.15 20.19 0.93
CA ARG A 207 13.02 19.24 1.66
C ARG A 207 13.89 18.41 0.71
N ARG A 208 13.34 18.00 -0.45
CA ARG A 208 14.07 17.26 -1.48
C ARG A 208 15.19 18.04 -2.12
N ARG A 209 14.96 19.32 -2.47
CA ARG A 209 15.99 20.18 -3.06
C ARG A 209 17.21 20.40 -2.16
N ASN A 210 17.03 20.25 -0.84
CA ASN A 210 18.10 20.36 0.16
C ASN A 210 18.68 19.00 0.59
N ASN A 211 18.11 17.87 0.15
CA ASN A 211 18.52 16.50 0.52
C ASN A 211 19.18 15.73 -0.63
N TYR A 212 19.49 16.37 -1.77
CA TYR A 212 20.45 15.85 -2.76
C TYR A 212 21.91 15.91 -2.25
N GLY A 213 22.08 15.54 -0.99
CA GLY A 213 23.31 15.39 -0.24
C GLY A 213 22.97 14.43 0.88
N GLY A 214 23.54 13.23 0.81
CA GLY A 214 23.15 12.04 1.58
C GLY A 214 22.64 12.37 2.98
N VAL A 215 21.37 12.03 3.23
CA VAL A 215 20.86 11.99 4.61
C VAL A 215 21.59 10.84 5.28
N SER A 216 22.61 11.18 6.05
CA SER A 216 23.35 10.27 6.90
C SER A 216 22.40 9.36 7.69
N ASP A 217 22.70 8.05 7.69
CA ASP A 217 22.13 6.97 8.50
C ASP A 217 22.28 7.21 10.02
N LYS A 218 21.72 8.31 10.55
CA LYS A 218 21.87 8.67 11.96
C LYS A 218 20.53 8.68 12.71
N GLY A 219 20.12 7.46 13.06
CA GLY A 219 19.39 7.09 14.28
C GLY A 219 17.85 7.10 14.26
N PRO A 220 17.21 6.58 15.32
CA PRO A 220 17.36 5.21 15.82
C PRO A 220 16.70 4.20 14.86
N TRP A 221 17.26 2.99 14.78
CA TRP A 221 16.65 1.94 13.96
C TRP A 221 15.61 1.17 14.79
N ILE A 222 14.54 0.72 14.13
CA ILE A 222 13.54 -0.13 14.78
C ILE A 222 13.54 -1.48 14.09
N PHE A 223 13.67 -2.53 14.88
CA PHE A 223 13.51 -3.92 14.47
C PHE A 223 12.13 -4.45 14.92
N GLY A 224 11.41 -5.13 14.04
CA GLY A 224 10.06 -5.62 14.31
C GLY A 224 9.94 -7.13 14.18
N MET A 225 9.09 -7.75 15.00
CA MET A 225 8.70 -9.15 14.91
C MET A 225 7.18 -9.25 15.05
N LEU A 226 6.54 -10.07 14.21
CA LEU A 226 5.09 -10.31 14.24
C LEU A 226 4.81 -11.80 14.41
N TYR A 227 4.13 -12.16 15.49
CA TYR A 227 3.62 -13.52 15.65
C TYR A 227 2.31 -13.67 14.88
N VAL A 228 2.33 -14.40 13.76
CA VAL A 228 1.26 -14.38 12.76
C VAL A 228 -0.10 -14.85 13.29
N SER A 229 -0.12 -15.89 14.13
CA SER A 229 -1.38 -16.47 14.64
C SER A 229 -2.02 -15.64 15.76
N THR A 230 -1.21 -14.97 16.59
CA THR A 230 -1.71 -14.08 17.65
C THR A 230 -1.75 -12.62 17.22
N LYS A 231 -1.21 -12.26 16.04
CA LYS A 231 -1.02 -10.87 15.60
C LYS A 231 -0.27 -10.02 16.65
N GLU A 232 0.55 -10.63 17.50
CA GLU A 232 1.36 -9.91 18.48
C GLU A 232 2.54 -9.25 17.77
N LEU A 233 2.55 -7.92 17.79
CA LEU A 233 3.60 -7.09 17.20
C LEU A 233 4.58 -6.66 18.29
N ARG A 234 5.86 -7.01 18.14
CA ARG A 234 6.94 -6.53 19.00
C ARG A 234 7.88 -5.65 18.20
N LEU A 235 8.19 -4.48 18.72
CA LEU A 235 9.08 -3.49 18.08
C LEU A 235 10.19 -3.11 19.06
N PHE A 236 11.42 -3.09 18.58
CA PHE A 236 12.63 -2.88 19.38
C PHE A 236 13.43 -1.73 18.78
N GLU A 237 13.77 -0.76 19.62
CA GLU A 237 14.78 0.22 19.27
C GLU A 237 16.16 -0.45 19.27
N VAL A 238 16.90 -0.31 18.17
CA VAL A 238 18.24 -0.87 17.98
C VAL A 238 19.19 0.19 17.46
N ASP A 239 20.41 0.19 17.98
CA ASP A 239 21.44 1.15 17.56
C ASP A 239 22.06 0.74 16.21
N LYS A 240 22.11 -0.56 15.94
CA LYS A 240 22.63 -1.17 14.73
C LYS A 240 21.73 -2.30 14.25
N ARG A 241 21.70 -2.51 12.94
CA ARG A 241 20.91 -3.57 12.30
C ARG A 241 21.81 -4.68 11.77
N ASP A 242 22.69 -5.16 12.64
CA ASP A 242 23.64 -6.24 12.34
C ASP A 242 23.26 -7.54 13.08
N ALA A 243 23.86 -8.66 12.67
CA ALA A 243 23.59 -9.97 13.26
C ALA A 243 23.88 -10.01 14.78
N ALA A 244 24.90 -9.30 15.24
CA ALA A 244 25.28 -9.23 16.64
C ALA A 244 24.22 -8.54 17.50
N THR A 245 23.49 -7.57 16.94
CA THR A 245 22.39 -6.86 17.62
C THR A 245 21.07 -7.63 17.49
N LEU A 246 20.74 -8.12 16.29
CA LEU A 246 19.44 -8.73 16.02
C LEU A 246 19.33 -10.18 16.50
N GLY A 247 20.40 -10.97 16.40
CA GLY A 247 20.43 -12.38 16.80
C GLY A 247 19.99 -12.62 18.25
N PRO A 248 20.57 -11.92 19.25
CA PRO A 248 20.13 -12.04 20.65
C PRO A 248 18.67 -11.63 20.88
N LEU A 249 18.18 -10.62 20.13
CA LEU A 249 16.77 -10.20 20.22
C LEU A 249 15.84 -11.30 19.69
N ILE A 250 16.17 -11.90 18.55
CA ILE A 250 15.42 -13.03 17.99
C ILE A 250 15.43 -14.19 18.98
N ALA A 251 16.61 -14.59 19.47
CA ALA A 251 16.76 -15.73 20.38
C ALA A 251 16.00 -15.58 21.70
N LYS A 252 15.87 -14.33 22.20
CA LYS A 252 15.10 -14.03 23.42
C LYS A 252 13.58 -14.06 23.21
N ASN A 253 13.11 -13.83 21.99
CA ASN A 253 11.70 -13.59 21.70
C ASN A 253 11.02 -14.70 20.89
N VAL A 254 11.80 -15.61 20.29
CA VAL A 254 11.29 -16.72 19.47
C VAL A 254 11.51 -18.03 20.21
N LEU A 255 10.47 -18.86 20.27
CA LEU A 255 10.53 -20.17 20.91
C LEU A 255 11.29 -21.19 20.04
N PRO A 256 11.99 -22.17 20.62
CA PRO A 256 12.63 -23.24 19.85
C PRO A 256 11.64 -23.95 18.92
N GLY A 257 12.08 -24.34 17.72
CA GLY A 257 11.27 -25.05 16.72
C GLY A 257 10.22 -24.19 16.00
N THR A 258 10.21 -22.86 16.21
CA THR A 258 9.28 -21.96 15.53
C THR A 258 9.67 -21.78 14.06
N THR A 259 8.67 -21.77 13.16
CA THR A 259 8.85 -21.34 11.77
C THR A 259 9.00 -19.82 11.70
N VAL A 260 10.10 -19.35 11.11
CA VAL A 260 10.44 -17.93 11.00
C VAL A 260 10.56 -17.54 9.53
N PHE A 261 9.85 -16.47 9.17
CA PHE A 261 9.90 -15.86 7.84
C PHE A 261 10.61 -14.51 7.94
N SER A 262 11.63 -14.29 7.10
CA SER A 262 12.34 -13.00 7.02
C SER A 262 12.62 -12.60 5.58
N ASP A 263 13.10 -11.38 5.38
CA ASP A 263 13.77 -11.02 4.12
C ASP A 263 15.17 -11.65 4.05
N GLU A 264 15.88 -11.43 2.94
CA GLU A 264 17.25 -11.91 2.71
C GLU A 264 18.35 -10.99 3.25
N TRP A 265 18.04 -10.15 4.23
CA TRP A 265 19.07 -9.30 4.80
C TRP A 265 20.16 -10.12 5.50
N ALA A 266 21.41 -9.77 5.19
CA ALA A 266 22.61 -10.46 5.70
C ALA A 266 22.64 -10.65 7.22
N ALA A 267 22.03 -9.74 8.00
CA ALA A 267 21.94 -9.87 9.46
C ALA A 267 21.17 -11.13 9.91
N TYR A 268 20.22 -11.62 9.12
CA TYR A 268 19.40 -12.79 9.45
C TYR A 268 20.08 -14.13 9.16
N ARG A 269 21.23 -14.14 8.49
CA ARG A 269 22.01 -15.37 8.25
C ARG A 269 22.49 -16.05 9.54
N CYS A 270 22.42 -15.37 10.68
CA CYS A 270 22.71 -15.96 11.99
C CYS A 270 21.58 -16.85 12.53
N ILE A 271 20.36 -16.75 11.99
CA ILE A 271 19.14 -17.43 12.52
C ILE A 271 19.34 -18.95 12.69
N PRO A 272 19.89 -19.70 11.72
CA PRO A 272 20.08 -21.15 11.86
C PRO A 272 20.97 -21.54 13.05
N GLY A 273 21.89 -20.65 13.45
CA GLY A 273 22.86 -20.89 14.53
C GLY A 273 22.46 -20.32 15.89
N LEU A 274 21.24 -19.78 16.04
CA LEU A 274 20.83 -19.15 17.29
C LEU A 274 20.62 -20.18 18.41
N VAL A 275 21.08 -19.82 19.60
CA VAL A 275 20.92 -20.59 20.84
C VAL A 275 20.11 -19.80 21.86
N ASN A 276 19.42 -20.50 22.76
CA ASN A 276 18.75 -19.87 23.90
C ASN A 276 19.76 -19.41 24.98
N ALA A 277 19.25 -18.81 26.06
CA ALA A 277 20.07 -18.34 27.19
C ALA A 277 20.90 -19.44 27.88
N ASN A 278 20.53 -20.71 27.72
CA ASN A 278 21.21 -21.86 28.29
C ASN A 278 22.17 -22.54 27.28
N GLY A 279 22.39 -21.93 26.11
CA GLY A 279 23.25 -22.47 25.05
C GLY A 279 22.63 -23.60 24.23
N THR A 280 21.34 -23.90 24.41
CA THR A 280 20.64 -24.92 23.60
C THR A 280 20.27 -24.34 22.24
N PRO A 281 20.53 -25.04 21.11
CA PRO A 281 20.09 -24.61 19.78
C PRO A 281 18.58 -24.38 19.73
N LEU A 282 18.16 -23.28 19.10
CA LEU A 282 16.74 -22.98 18.90
C LEU A 282 16.11 -23.84 17.80
N ASN A 283 16.91 -24.34 16.85
CA ASN A 283 16.44 -25.16 15.72
C ASN A 283 15.21 -24.52 15.03
N LEU A 284 15.34 -23.25 14.65
CA LEU A 284 14.28 -22.50 13.98
C LEU A 284 14.12 -22.99 12.53
N ASP A 285 12.89 -23.20 12.10
CA ASP A 285 12.55 -23.52 10.72
C ASP A 285 12.50 -22.22 9.90
N TRP A 286 13.66 -21.82 9.37
CA TRP A 286 13.86 -20.50 8.77
C TRP A 286 13.68 -20.51 7.25
N HIS A 287 12.81 -19.63 6.76
CA HIS A 287 12.60 -19.39 5.34
C HIS A 287 12.75 -17.90 5.02
N THR A 288 13.21 -17.59 3.82
CA THR A 288 13.52 -16.23 3.38
C THR A 288 12.75 -15.82 2.16
N VAL A 289 12.56 -14.51 1.99
CA VAL A 289 12.00 -13.91 0.78
C VAL A 289 12.96 -12.85 0.26
N ASN A 290 13.36 -12.98 -0.99
CA ASN A 290 14.14 -11.97 -1.67
C ASN A 290 13.26 -10.81 -2.15
N HIS A 291 13.17 -9.73 -1.38
CA HIS A 291 12.37 -8.55 -1.77
C HIS A 291 12.87 -7.78 -3.01
N SER A 292 14.07 -8.07 -3.50
CA SER A 292 14.55 -7.50 -4.77
C SER A 292 13.98 -8.23 -6.00
N VAL A 293 13.43 -9.44 -5.82
CA VAL A 293 12.86 -10.29 -6.88
C VAL A 293 11.38 -10.59 -6.63
N ASN A 294 10.96 -10.74 -5.37
CA ASN A 294 9.67 -11.31 -4.96
C ASN A 294 9.12 -10.64 -3.69
N PHE A 295 7.86 -10.20 -3.67
CA PHE A 295 7.16 -9.86 -2.40
C PHE A 295 6.58 -11.12 -1.71
N ILE A 296 6.37 -12.19 -2.48
CA ILE A 296 6.07 -13.56 -2.03
C ILE A 296 6.92 -14.49 -2.89
N ASP A 297 7.65 -15.42 -2.28
CA ASP A 297 8.37 -16.46 -3.02
C ASP A 297 7.35 -17.41 -3.70
N PRO A 298 7.34 -17.52 -5.05
CA PRO A 298 6.35 -18.32 -5.78
C PRO A 298 6.52 -19.84 -5.62
N ALA A 299 7.70 -20.33 -5.23
CA ALA A 299 7.95 -21.75 -5.01
C ALA A 299 7.58 -22.19 -3.59
N THR A 300 7.79 -21.32 -2.60
CA THR A 300 7.59 -21.65 -1.18
C THR A 300 6.33 -21.01 -0.57
N GLY A 301 5.74 -20.01 -1.23
CA GLY A 301 4.60 -19.23 -0.75
C GLY A 301 4.93 -18.26 0.39
N VAL A 302 6.21 -18.15 0.78
CA VAL A 302 6.66 -17.35 1.91
C VAL A 302 6.52 -15.86 1.60
N ASN A 303 6.03 -15.08 2.56
CA ASN A 303 5.92 -13.62 2.46
C ASN A 303 6.01 -12.93 3.83
N THR A 304 6.39 -11.65 3.81
CA THR A 304 6.47 -10.77 4.99
C THR A 304 5.35 -9.71 5.03
N GLN A 305 4.35 -9.81 4.13
CA GLN A 305 3.31 -8.78 3.95
C GLN A 305 2.56 -8.43 5.23
N ARG A 306 2.33 -9.43 6.10
CA ARG A 306 1.64 -9.19 7.38
C ARG A 306 2.45 -8.27 8.30
N ILE A 307 3.77 -8.48 8.40
CA ILE A 307 4.62 -7.61 9.22
C ILE A 307 4.78 -6.24 8.58
N GLU A 308 4.83 -6.15 7.25
CA GLU A 308 4.83 -4.87 6.54
C GLU A 308 3.57 -4.05 6.82
N SER A 309 2.39 -4.68 6.75
CA SER A 309 1.11 -4.01 7.06
C SER A 309 1.04 -3.50 8.50
N GLU A 310 1.46 -4.32 9.49
CA GLU A 310 1.51 -3.90 10.89
C GLU A 310 2.58 -2.83 11.14
N TRP A 311 3.70 -2.89 10.42
CA TRP A 311 4.75 -1.88 10.45
C TRP A 311 4.25 -0.53 9.92
N GLN A 312 3.41 -0.51 8.89
CA GLN A 312 2.79 0.73 8.40
C GLN A 312 1.84 1.35 9.44
N LYS A 313 1.04 0.53 10.13
CA LYS A 313 0.19 1.01 11.25
C LYS A 313 1.05 1.59 12.38
N ALA A 314 2.21 1.00 12.65
CA ALA A 314 3.15 1.51 13.64
C ALA A 314 3.79 2.84 13.21
N LYS A 315 4.31 2.93 11.97
CA LYS A 315 4.91 4.14 11.39
C LYS A 315 3.97 5.34 11.48
N ARG A 316 2.70 5.18 11.10
CA ARG A 316 1.73 6.29 11.15
C ARG A 316 1.56 6.88 12.54
N ARG A 317 1.60 6.03 13.58
CA ARG A 317 1.48 6.51 14.97
C ARG A 317 2.75 7.11 15.53
N LEU A 318 3.92 6.61 15.12
CA LEU A 318 5.22 7.08 15.59
C LEU A 318 5.68 8.36 14.86
N VAL A 319 5.29 8.53 13.60
CA VAL A 319 5.85 9.54 12.69
C VAL A 319 4.83 10.60 12.26
N ARG A 320 3.52 10.27 12.18
CA ARG A 320 2.57 11.08 11.40
C ARG A 320 1.66 12.02 12.20
N ASN A 321 1.34 11.73 13.47
CA ASN A 321 0.45 12.58 14.29
C ASN A 321 1.10 13.87 14.86
N GLY A 322 1.79 14.66 14.03
CA GLY A 322 2.17 16.05 14.30
C GLY A 322 3.24 16.29 15.37
N ASN A 323 3.40 15.38 16.32
CA ASN A 323 4.52 15.28 17.25
C ASN A 323 5.32 14.06 16.82
N LYS A 324 6.45 14.26 16.15
CA LYS A 324 7.47 13.20 16.06
C LYS A 324 7.65 12.68 17.48
N THR A 325 7.46 11.38 17.71
CA THR A 325 7.79 10.81 19.01
C THR A 325 9.23 11.20 19.32
N THR A 326 9.43 11.99 20.38
CA THR A 326 10.78 12.38 20.76
C THR A 326 11.56 11.12 21.09
N PRO A 327 12.89 11.07 20.87
CA PRO A 327 13.69 9.90 21.24
C PRO A 327 13.42 9.44 22.69
N ALA A 328 13.20 10.38 23.60
CA ALA A 328 12.84 10.13 25.00
C ALA A 328 11.53 9.34 25.19
N LEU A 329 10.56 9.46 24.28
CA LEU A 329 9.27 8.79 24.35
C LEU A 329 9.19 7.54 23.46
N MET A 330 10.19 7.28 22.60
CA MET A 330 10.17 6.21 21.60
C MET A 330 9.86 4.85 22.24
N ARG A 331 10.60 4.47 23.28
CA ARG A 331 10.40 3.21 24.00
C ARG A 331 8.98 3.04 24.53
N SER A 332 8.41 4.09 25.12
CA SER A 332 7.04 4.07 25.66
C SER A 332 6.00 3.88 24.56
N HIS A 333 6.20 4.50 23.39
CA HIS A 333 5.31 4.31 22.24
C HIS A 333 5.43 2.89 21.65
N LEU A 334 6.64 2.34 21.52
CA LEU A 334 6.83 0.96 21.06
C LEU A 334 6.17 -0.04 22.02
N ALA A 335 6.32 0.16 23.33
CA ALA A 335 5.65 -0.65 24.36
C ALA A 335 4.12 -0.55 24.27
N TRP A 336 3.57 0.64 24.01
CA TRP A 336 2.14 0.82 23.80
C TRP A 336 1.64 0.13 22.53
N LEU A 337 2.40 0.18 21.44
CA LEU A 337 2.07 -0.54 20.20
C LEU A 337 2.02 -2.06 20.42
N TRP A 338 2.99 -2.58 21.17
CA TRP A 338 3.00 -3.99 21.56
C TRP A 338 1.79 -4.34 22.43
N TRP A 339 1.56 -3.60 23.52
CA TRP A 339 0.41 -3.81 24.39
C TRP A 339 -0.91 -3.79 23.62
N ARG A 340 -1.06 -2.83 22.71
CA ARG A 340 -2.24 -2.69 21.87
C ARG A 340 -2.43 -3.89 20.93
N SER A 341 -1.36 -4.41 20.33
CA SER A 341 -1.46 -5.59 19.43
C SER A 341 -2.05 -6.82 20.13
N VAL A 342 -1.72 -6.98 21.42
CA VAL A 342 -2.20 -8.11 22.24
C VAL A 342 -3.59 -7.83 22.82
N ASN A 343 -3.88 -6.58 23.21
CA ASN A 343 -5.01 -6.26 24.11
C ASN A 343 -6.14 -5.42 23.50
N ALA A 344 -5.99 -4.80 22.32
CA ALA A 344 -7.01 -3.92 21.73
C ALA A 344 -7.95 -4.61 20.74
N ARG A 345 -8.11 -5.94 20.84
CA ARG A 345 -9.02 -6.72 19.99
C ARG A 345 -10.49 -6.39 20.29
N PRO A 346 -11.40 -6.49 19.32
CA PRO A 346 -12.83 -6.16 19.48
C PRO A 346 -13.55 -6.94 20.59
N ASN A 347 -12.99 -8.07 21.04
CA ASN A 347 -13.57 -8.88 22.12
C ASN A 347 -13.18 -8.44 23.54
N VAL A 348 -12.42 -7.36 23.72
CA VAL A 348 -12.06 -6.83 25.04
C VAL A 348 -12.98 -5.65 25.37
N LYS A 349 -14.08 -5.94 26.09
CA LYS A 349 -15.08 -4.94 26.50
C LYS A 349 -14.51 -3.83 27.39
N ASP A 350 -13.44 -4.10 28.15
CA ASP A 350 -12.82 -3.12 29.05
C ASP A 350 -11.28 -3.19 29.00
N LYS A 351 -10.69 -2.23 28.29
CA LYS A 351 -9.24 -2.08 28.13
C LYS A 351 -8.54 -1.68 29.44
N PHE A 352 -9.23 -0.96 30.32
CA PHE A 352 -8.70 -0.53 31.62
C PHE A 352 -8.61 -1.73 32.57
N ARG A 353 -9.68 -2.52 32.68
CA ARG A 353 -9.66 -3.75 33.47
C ARG A 353 -8.53 -4.69 33.05
N ARG A 354 -8.30 -4.85 31.75
CA ARG A 354 -7.23 -5.71 31.23
C ARG A 354 -5.83 -5.19 31.56
N LEU A 355 -5.65 -3.87 31.61
CA LEU A 355 -4.41 -3.27 32.11
C LEU A 355 -4.20 -3.61 33.59
N ILE A 356 -5.24 -3.47 34.44
CA ILE A 356 -5.17 -3.80 35.86
C ILE A 356 -4.88 -5.29 36.07
N GLU A 357 -5.53 -6.19 35.32
CA GLU A 357 -5.26 -7.63 35.38
C GLU A 357 -3.82 -7.98 34.98
N ALA A 358 -3.27 -7.32 33.97
CA ALA A 358 -1.88 -7.51 33.58
C ALA A 358 -0.90 -7.02 34.66
N ILE A 359 -1.20 -5.89 35.32
CA ILE A 359 -0.42 -5.37 36.46
C ILE A 359 -0.48 -6.37 37.62
N ALA A 360 -1.68 -6.83 37.99
CA ALA A 360 -1.88 -7.78 39.10
C ALA A 360 -1.15 -9.11 38.89
N ARG A 361 -1.10 -9.62 37.64
CA ARG A 361 -0.32 -10.83 37.33
C ARG A 361 1.18 -10.62 37.42
N ARG A 362 1.66 -9.43 37.08
CA ARG A 362 3.10 -9.12 37.08
C ARG A 362 3.62 -8.76 38.46
N TYR A 363 2.78 -8.15 39.29
CA TYR A 363 3.06 -7.72 40.65
C TYR A 363 2.01 -8.33 41.59
N PRO A 364 2.08 -9.66 41.84
CA PRO A 364 1.20 -10.29 42.83
C PRO A 364 1.49 -9.67 44.20
N LEU A 365 0.42 -9.26 44.89
CA LEU A 365 0.47 -8.71 46.24
C LEU A 365 0.82 -9.77 47.27
#